data_AF-A0A3N6IR20-F1
#
_entry.id   AF-A0A3N6IR20-F1
#
_cell.length_a   1.000
_cell.length_b   1.000
_cell.length_c   1.000
_cell.angle_alpha   90.00
_cell.angle_beta   90.00
_cell.angle_gamma   90.00
#
_symmetry.space_group_name_H-M   'P 1'
#
loop_
_entity.id
_entity.type
_entity.pdbx_description
1 polymer ?
#
loop_
_entity_poly.entity_id
_entity_poly.type
_entity_poly.pdbx_seq_one_letter_code
_entity_poly.pdbx_strand_id
1 'polypeptide(L)'
;MRPDTPIRFGGRFFAQARLIPVRTVSAAKTAASIGPALAMIALQMQLSEVTGLVRTNVELTGQVLTSISNEQRAELTGLVATIDRAIDQAREIESVPASLWESVAGTEASLRKQLDLFRRNVGGHVGKIDRNDARRRREYLQTNAEAIFFDSFALLDSLKAWTGYKALQVGKARDAARDDAGEARLVDVIVRDTRTEFDSALADTKRLVDSLTRELRMAELPGRDTLAQSLTGKRKDAKAARQTSARLLEAIQPLADVLHPPAPPLKAPGAVCAPESLDLKPYLRILRWFLDDEETLRVLGFPDQLDGPGSISAILGGAMEMLVASKDKAEAKTLVAVTDRRIITAKTSAFLEQAEIRQDIPIDRVRYVRAATTQDKSARLAIDLITRDENIRWIFHTDIDTTQVDALAAALAESMTIPDVERDALQRRPFASIEAGTKGESTGTRTAQPTEPAAAT
;
A
#
# COMPACT_ATOMS: atom_id res chain seq x y z
N MET A 1 -5.12 -6.77 -60.80
CA MET A 1 -6.21 -7.09 -59.86
C MET A 1 -5.70 -8.13 -58.86
N ARG A 2 -5.18 -7.62 -57.74
CA ARG A 2 -4.71 -8.25 -56.49
C ARG A 2 -4.49 -7.05 -55.54
N PRO A 3 -4.40 -7.20 -54.20
CA PRO A 3 -4.96 -8.20 -53.29
C PRO A 3 -5.62 -7.54 -52.05
N ASP A 4 -6.14 -8.36 -51.13
CA ASP A 4 -6.24 -8.17 -49.67
C ASP A 4 -6.51 -6.77 -49.12
N THR A 5 -7.77 -6.54 -48.73
CA THR A 5 -8.15 -5.43 -47.86
C THR A 5 -7.89 -5.81 -46.39
N PRO A 6 -7.05 -5.07 -45.65
CA PRO A 6 -6.82 -5.31 -44.23
C PRO A 6 -7.99 -4.76 -43.39
N ILE A 7 -8.44 -5.54 -42.42
CA ILE A 7 -9.35 -5.08 -41.37
C ILE A 7 -8.60 -4.05 -40.51
N ARG A 8 -8.95 -2.77 -40.69
CA ARG A 8 -8.61 -1.69 -39.77
C ARG A 8 -9.33 -1.92 -38.45
N PHE A 9 -8.61 -2.28 -37.39
CA PHE A 9 -9.05 -1.99 -36.03
C PHE A 9 -8.89 -0.48 -35.81
N GLY A 10 -9.98 0.25 -36.03
CA GLY A 10 -10.07 1.68 -35.78
C GLY A 10 -9.85 1.97 -34.30
N GLY A 11 -8.78 2.70 -34.01
CA GLY A 11 -8.52 3.30 -32.72
C GLY A 11 -9.37 4.54 -32.50
N ARG A 12 -9.85 4.69 -31.27
CA ARG A 12 -9.95 5.91 -30.45
C ARG A 12 -11.02 5.67 -29.38
N PHE A 13 -10.59 5.21 -28.21
CA PHE A 13 -11.36 5.40 -26.98
C PHE A 13 -10.63 6.47 -26.18
N PHE A 14 -10.94 7.72 -26.47
CA PHE A 14 -10.81 8.79 -25.48
C PHE A 14 -12.23 9.09 -24.99
N ALA A 15 -12.72 8.27 -24.06
CA ALA A 15 -13.71 8.76 -23.13
C ALA A 15 -12.92 9.49 -22.03
N GLN A 16 -12.44 10.70 -22.34
CA GLN A 16 -12.10 11.65 -21.29
C GLN A 16 -13.43 12.07 -20.66
N ALA A 17 -13.95 11.25 -19.74
CA ALA A 17 -14.87 11.74 -18.73
C ALA A 17 -14.02 12.66 -17.85
N ARG A 18 -14.00 13.95 -18.20
CA ARG A 18 -13.51 14.99 -17.29
C ARG A 18 -14.51 15.00 -16.13
N LEU A 19 -14.25 14.19 -15.11
CA LEU A 19 -14.81 14.39 -13.79
C LEU A 19 -14.27 15.76 -13.36
N ILE A 20 -15.10 16.79 -13.53
CA ILE A 20 -14.79 18.11 -13.00
C ILE A 20 -14.83 17.91 -11.48
N PRO A 21 -13.73 18.14 -10.75
CA PRO A 21 -13.80 18.13 -9.29
C PRO A 21 -14.78 19.23 -8.90
N VAL A 22 -15.95 18.84 -8.40
CA VAL A 22 -16.77 19.76 -7.62
C VAL A 22 -15.88 20.21 -6.47
N ARG A 23 -15.58 21.51 -6.44
CA ARG A 23 -14.65 22.17 -5.49
C ARG A 23 -14.61 21.43 -4.15
N THR A 24 -13.57 20.61 -3.98
CA THR A 24 -13.43 19.74 -2.82
C THR A 24 -12.93 20.56 -1.65
N VAL A 25 -13.87 21.04 -0.83
CA VAL A 25 -13.57 21.03 0.60
C VAL A 25 -13.62 19.56 0.98
N SER A 26 -12.45 18.93 1.11
CA SER A 26 -12.33 17.56 1.61
C SER A 26 -13.07 17.47 2.95
N ALA A 27 -13.96 16.48 3.09
CA ALA A 27 -14.69 16.23 4.35
C ALA A 27 -13.73 16.07 5.55
N ALA A 28 -12.51 15.57 5.31
CA ALA A 28 -11.47 15.43 6.35
C ALA A 28 -11.02 16.78 6.93
N LYS A 29 -11.07 17.86 6.15
CA LYS A 29 -10.69 19.21 6.60
C LYS A 29 -11.84 19.98 7.25
N THR A 30 -13.09 19.57 7.00
CA THR A 30 -14.30 20.23 7.52
C THR A 30 -14.80 19.64 8.85
N ALA A 31 -14.41 18.41 9.20
CA ALA A 31 -14.88 17.75 10.43
C ALA A 31 -14.37 18.39 11.73
N ALA A 32 -13.25 19.13 11.70
CA ALA A 32 -12.67 19.73 12.90
C ALA A 32 -13.47 20.93 13.47
N SER A 33 -14.35 21.56 12.66
CA SER A 33 -15.10 22.76 13.06
C SER A 33 -16.62 22.64 12.90
N ILE A 34 -17.12 21.52 12.38
CA ILE A 34 -18.54 21.25 12.10
C ILE A 34 -19.01 20.09 13.00
N GLY A 35 -20.18 20.23 13.63
CA GLY A 35 -20.72 19.16 14.50
C GLY A 35 -20.91 17.82 13.76
N PRO A 36 -20.76 16.66 14.43
CA PRO A 36 -20.72 15.33 13.79
C PRO A 36 -21.86 15.04 12.79
N ALA A 37 -23.09 15.47 13.10
CA ALA A 37 -24.25 15.29 12.21
C ALA A 37 -24.08 15.96 10.85
N LEU A 38 -23.55 17.18 10.83
CA LEU A 38 -23.33 17.93 9.59
C LEU A 38 -22.17 17.33 8.78
N ALA A 39 -21.13 16.81 9.43
CA ALA A 39 -20.06 16.08 8.76
C ALA A 39 -20.58 14.79 8.09
N MET A 40 -21.44 14.04 8.78
CA MET A 40 -22.10 12.83 8.22
C MET A 40 -22.98 13.16 7.01
N ILE A 41 -23.80 14.21 7.08
CA ILE A 41 -24.63 14.66 5.95
C ILE A 41 -23.75 15.06 4.76
N ALA A 42 -22.68 15.82 5.00
CA ALA A 42 -21.77 16.24 3.94
C ALA A 42 -21.11 15.02 3.25
N LEU A 43 -20.64 14.04 4.02
CA LEU A 43 -20.07 12.80 3.48
C LEU A 43 -21.12 12.02 2.67
N GLN A 44 -22.33 11.84 3.20
CA GLN A 44 -23.42 11.15 2.51
C GLN A 44 -23.74 11.81 1.16
N MET A 45 -23.78 13.14 1.11
CA MET A 45 -24.01 13.88 -0.14
C MET A 45 -22.90 13.64 -1.16
N GLN A 46 -21.63 13.71 -0.75
CA GLN A 46 -20.48 13.45 -1.62
C GLN A 46 -20.50 12.01 -2.15
N LEU A 47 -20.78 11.02 -1.29
CA LEU A 47 -20.91 9.62 -1.70
C LEU A 47 -22.10 9.42 -2.65
N SER A 48 -23.23 10.09 -2.42
CA SER A 48 -24.42 9.96 -3.26
C SER A 48 -24.18 10.48 -4.68
N GLU A 49 -23.50 11.62 -4.81
CA GLU A 49 -23.16 12.21 -6.11
C GLU A 49 -22.25 11.27 -6.91
N VAL A 50 -21.17 10.78 -6.28
CA VAL A 50 -20.20 9.93 -6.97
C VAL A 50 -20.76 8.54 -7.27
N THR A 51 -21.46 7.90 -6.34
CA THR A 51 -22.09 6.60 -6.60
C THR A 51 -23.11 6.69 -7.74
N GLY A 52 -23.90 7.77 -7.81
CA GLY A 52 -24.82 8.03 -8.91
C GLY A 52 -24.10 8.12 -10.26
N LEU A 53 -23.06 8.97 -10.34
CA LEU A 53 -22.26 9.15 -11.56
C LEU A 53 -21.59 7.85 -12.02
N VAL A 54 -20.99 7.10 -11.10
CA VAL A 54 -20.32 5.85 -11.48
C VAL A 54 -21.34 4.80 -11.92
N ARG A 55 -22.50 4.68 -11.26
CA ARG A 55 -23.54 3.72 -11.67
C ARG A 55 -24.03 4.00 -13.10
N THR A 56 -24.26 5.27 -13.45
CA THR A 56 -24.64 5.65 -14.83
C THR A 56 -23.53 5.35 -15.85
N ASN A 57 -22.26 5.51 -15.48
CA ASN A 57 -21.13 5.17 -16.36
C ASN A 57 -20.92 3.66 -16.50
N VAL A 58 -21.26 2.88 -15.46
CA VAL A 58 -21.15 1.41 -15.45
C VAL A 58 -22.32 0.75 -16.19
N GLU A 59 -23.53 1.30 -16.12
CA GLU A 59 -24.69 0.82 -16.91
C GLU A 59 -24.43 0.92 -18.43
N LEU A 60 -23.54 1.82 -18.88
CA LEU A 60 -23.09 1.92 -20.26
C LEU A 60 -21.92 0.97 -20.62
N THR A 61 -21.30 0.30 -19.62
CA THR A 61 -20.20 -0.67 -19.78
C THR A 61 -20.60 -2.07 -19.31
N GLY A 62 -21.84 -2.47 -19.62
CA GLY A 62 -22.56 -3.67 -19.14
C GLY A 62 -21.94 -5.05 -19.42
N GLN A 63 -20.76 -5.36 -18.89
CA GLN A 63 -20.16 -6.70 -18.94
C GLN A 63 -19.65 -7.23 -17.59
N VAL A 64 -19.95 -6.56 -16.47
CA VAL A 64 -19.42 -6.96 -15.14
C VAL A 64 -20.54 -7.29 -14.14
N LEU A 65 -21.76 -7.58 -14.60
CA LEU A 65 -22.85 -7.84 -13.66
C LEU A 65 -23.85 -8.90 -14.12
N THR A 66 -23.43 -10.16 -14.06
CA THR A 66 -24.35 -11.29 -14.12
C THR A 66 -23.90 -12.39 -13.16
N SER A 67 -24.26 -12.27 -11.87
CA SER A 67 -24.45 -13.38 -10.90
C SER A 67 -24.27 -12.94 -9.43
N ILE A 68 -25.02 -11.93 -8.94
CA ILE A 68 -25.05 -11.62 -7.51
C ILE A 68 -26.45 -11.90 -6.96
N SER A 69 -26.53 -12.37 -5.71
CA SER A 69 -27.81 -12.69 -5.06
C SER A 69 -28.71 -11.46 -5.02
N ASN A 70 -29.77 -11.47 -5.83
CA ASN A 70 -30.75 -10.39 -5.96
C ASN A 70 -31.34 -9.97 -4.60
N GLU A 71 -31.39 -10.88 -3.64
CA GLU A 71 -31.94 -10.65 -2.30
C GLU A 71 -31.11 -9.65 -1.48
N GLN A 72 -29.79 -9.85 -1.38
CA GLN A 72 -28.90 -8.94 -0.63
C GLN A 72 -28.91 -7.53 -1.24
N ARG A 73 -28.94 -7.47 -2.58
CA ARG A 73 -29.05 -6.21 -3.30
C ARG A 73 -30.38 -5.51 -3.02
N ALA A 74 -31.49 -6.24 -2.99
CA ALA A 74 -32.80 -5.68 -2.70
C ALA A 74 -32.89 -5.16 -1.25
N GLU A 75 -32.35 -5.91 -0.28
CA GLU A 75 -32.31 -5.51 1.14
C GLU A 75 -31.52 -4.20 1.31
N LEU A 76 -30.27 -4.15 0.81
CA LEU A 76 -29.44 -2.94 0.90
C LEU A 76 -30.10 -1.75 0.19
N THR A 77 -30.62 -1.95 -1.03
CA THR A 77 -31.27 -0.88 -1.79
C THR A 77 -32.47 -0.31 -1.04
N GLY A 78 -33.28 -1.17 -0.40
CA GLY A 78 -34.43 -0.75 0.40
C GLY A 78 -34.03 0.03 1.65
N LEU A 79 -32.96 -0.39 2.35
CA LEU A 79 -32.42 0.32 3.51
C LEU A 79 -31.88 1.71 3.12
N VAL A 80 -31.05 1.78 2.07
CA VAL A 80 -30.48 3.04 1.56
C VAL A 80 -31.60 4.00 1.16
N ALA A 81 -32.58 3.54 0.39
CA ALA A 81 -33.70 4.39 -0.05
C ALA A 81 -34.56 4.90 1.11
N THR A 82 -34.71 4.09 2.17
CA THR A 82 -35.43 4.48 3.38
C THR A 82 -34.70 5.62 4.11
N ILE A 83 -33.38 5.50 4.28
CA ILE A 83 -32.57 6.53 4.94
C ILE A 83 -32.46 7.81 4.10
N ASP A 84 -32.21 7.69 2.79
CA ASP A 84 -32.13 8.84 1.89
C ASP A 84 -33.43 9.65 1.93
N ARG A 85 -34.59 8.98 1.81
CA ARG A 85 -35.90 9.64 1.90
C ARG A 85 -36.08 10.37 3.24
N ALA A 86 -35.72 9.72 4.34
CA ALA A 86 -35.88 10.31 5.67
C ALA A 86 -34.99 11.55 5.85
N ILE A 87 -33.81 11.57 5.25
CA ILE A 87 -32.89 12.72 5.30
C ILE A 87 -33.38 13.85 4.43
N ASP A 88 -33.86 13.57 3.23
CA ASP A 88 -34.46 14.58 2.37
C ASP A 88 -35.65 15.26 3.06
N GLN A 89 -36.52 14.46 3.69
CA GLN A 89 -37.65 14.97 4.48
C GLN A 89 -37.19 15.78 5.69
N ALA A 90 -36.23 15.28 6.47
CA ALA A 90 -35.69 16.00 7.63
C ALA A 90 -35.04 17.33 7.25
N ARG A 91 -34.38 17.39 6.09
CA ARG A 91 -33.76 18.61 5.57
C ARG A 91 -34.80 19.63 5.10
N GLU A 92 -35.86 19.17 4.44
CA GLU A 92 -36.94 20.04 3.97
C GLU A 92 -37.65 20.77 5.12
N ILE A 93 -37.80 20.10 6.27
CA ILE A 93 -38.49 20.64 7.44
C ILE A 93 -37.54 21.10 8.57
N GLU A 94 -36.23 21.01 8.34
CA GLU A 94 -35.15 21.35 9.28
C GLU A 94 -35.29 20.74 10.70
N SER A 95 -35.90 19.55 10.79
CA SER A 95 -36.20 18.87 12.06
C SER A 95 -36.36 17.36 11.83
N VAL A 96 -36.25 16.55 12.89
CA VAL A 96 -36.58 15.12 12.86
C VAL A 96 -37.79 14.84 13.77
N PRO A 97 -39.03 15.01 13.27
CA PRO A 97 -40.24 14.70 14.02
C PRO A 97 -40.29 13.24 14.48
N ALA A 98 -41.09 12.96 15.52
CA ALA A 98 -41.26 11.61 16.06
C ALA A 98 -41.73 10.60 14.98
N SER A 99 -42.70 10.99 14.15
CA SER A 99 -43.22 10.14 13.06
C SER A 99 -42.15 9.81 12.01
N LEU A 100 -41.26 10.77 11.70
CA LEU A 100 -40.14 10.55 10.79
C LEU A 100 -39.13 9.58 11.42
N TRP A 101 -38.79 9.78 12.68
CA TRP A 101 -37.88 8.90 13.42
C TRP A 101 -38.43 7.47 13.52
N GLU A 102 -39.71 7.30 13.85
CA GLU A 102 -40.36 5.98 13.94
C GLU A 102 -40.26 5.17 12.64
N SER A 103 -40.25 5.85 11.48
CA SER A 103 -40.09 5.19 10.18
C SER A 103 -38.71 4.56 9.96
N VAL A 104 -37.67 5.04 10.67
CA VAL A 104 -36.28 4.57 10.51
C VAL A 104 -35.72 3.89 11.76
N ALA A 105 -36.32 4.08 12.94
CA ALA A 105 -35.80 3.63 14.21
C ALA A 105 -35.47 2.13 14.25
N GLY A 106 -36.28 1.30 13.59
CA GLY A 106 -36.09 -0.16 13.52
C GLY A 106 -35.00 -0.65 12.56
N THR A 107 -34.32 0.24 11.83
CA THR A 107 -33.37 -0.14 10.77
C THR A 107 -31.92 -0.30 11.26
N GLU A 108 -31.59 0.13 12.48
CA GLU A 108 -30.20 0.21 12.97
C GLU A 108 -29.44 -1.12 12.85
N ALA A 109 -30.03 -2.21 13.36
CA ALA A 109 -29.39 -3.51 13.36
C ALA A 109 -29.12 -4.03 11.93
N SER A 110 -30.06 -3.77 11.01
CA SER A 110 -29.93 -4.16 9.60
C SER A 110 -28.87 -3.33 8.89
N LEU A 111 -28.82 -2.01 9.12
CA LEU A 111 -27.79 -1.13 8.55
C LEU A 111 -26.39 -1.55 9.01
N ARG A 112 -26.22 -1.78 10.32
CA ARG A 112 -24.95 -2.28 10.87
C ARG A 112 -24.56 -3.63 10.28
N LYS A 113 -25.51 -4.55 10.16
CA LYS A 113 -25.28 -5.87 9.53
C LYS A 113 -24.79 -5.75 8.09
N GLN A 114 -25.38 -4.86 7.28
CA GLN A 114 -24.95 -4.65 5.89
C GLN A 114 -23.53 -4.04 5.83
N LEU A 115 -23.26 -3.02 6.66
CA LEU A 115 -21.93 -2.42 6.76
C LEU A 115 -20.85 -3.45 7.13
N ASP A 116 -21.10 -4.28 8.15
CA ASP A 116 -20.17 -5.32 8.59
C ASP A 116 -20.01 -6.45 7.56
N LEU A 117 -21.05 -6.77 6.80
CA LEU A 117 -21.00 -7.77 5.73
C LEU A 117 -20.05 -7.29 4.62
N PHE A 118 -20.31 -6.12 4.04
CA PHE A 118 -19.53 -5.63 2.90
C PHE A 118 -18.11 -5.22 3.30
N ARG A 119 -17.91 -4.75 4.53
CA ARG A 119 -16.57 -4.57 5.11
C ARG A 119 -15.76 -5.87 5.06
N ARG A 120 -16.36 -6.99 5.48
CA ARG A 120 -15.69 -8.30 5.45
C ARG A 120 -15.46 -8.81 4.04
N ASN A 121 -16.41 -8.60 3.12
CA ASN A 121 -16.26 -9.00 1.72
C ASN A 121 -15.10 -8.26 1.05
N VAL A 122 -15.06 -6.93 1.15
CA VAL A 122 -13.96 -6.11 0.60
C VAL A 122 -12.62 -6.47 1.26
N GLY A 123 -12.57 -6.65 2.59
CA GLY A 123 -11.37 -7.13 3.26
C GLY A 123 -10.92 -8.51 2.78
N GLY A 124 -11.87 -9.40 2.49
CA GLY A 124 -11.63 -10.70 1.87
C GLY A 124 -11.02 -10.58 0.47
N HIS A 125 -11.53 -9.68 -0.37
CA HIS A 125 -10.97 -9.39 -1.69
C HIS A 125 -9.54 -8.87 -1.61
N VAL A 126 -9.28 -7.87 -0.76
CA VAL A 126 -7.93 -7.32 -0.54
C VAL A 126 -6.96 -8.44 -0.17
N GLY A 127 -7.29 -9.27 0.82
CA GLY A 127 -6.41 -10.38 1.24
C GLY A 127 -6.25 -11.53 0.22
N LYS A 128 -7.09 -11.59 -0.81
CA LYS A 128 -6.92 -12.53 -1.94
C LYS A 128 -6.07 -11.93 -3.06
N ILE A 129 -6.13 -10.62 -3.28
CA ILE A 129 -5.34 -9.91 -4.29
C ILE A 129 -3.91 -9.68 -3.79
N ASP A 130 -3.73 -9.23 -2.55
CA ASP A 130 -2.44 -8.91 -1.91
C ASP A 130 -1.44 -10.08 -1.85
N ARG A 131 -1.91 -11.31 -2.06
CA ARG A 131 -1.03 -12.50 -2.05
C ARG A 131 0.12 -12.35 -3.05
N ASN A 132 1.35 -12.65 -2.60
CA ASN A 132 2.60 -12.66 -3.40
C ASN A 132 2.62 -13.66 -4.58
N ASP A 133 1.49 -14.32 -4.87
CA ASP A 133 1.34 -15.23 -6.00
C ASP A 133 0.60 -14.51 -7.14
N ALA A 134 1.38 -14.00 -8.09
CA ALA A 134 0.86 -13.31 -9.27
C ALA A 134 -0.10 -14.18 -10.10
N ARG A 135 0.01 -15.51 -10.07
CA ARG A 135 -0.92 -16.40 -10.80
C ARG A 135 -2.27 -16.44 -10.11
N ARG A 136 -2.29 -16.70 -8.79
CA ARG A 136 -3.54 -16.73 -8.01
C ARG A 136 -4.24 -15.38 -8.02
N ARG A 137 -3.50 -14.28 -7.96
CA ARG A 137 -4.04 -12.92 -8.11
C ARG A 137 -4.80 -12.75 -9.44
N ARG A 138 -4.19 -13.16 -10.56
CA ARG A 138 -4.82 -13.07 -11.89
C ARG A 138 -6.10 -13.89 -12.00
N GLU A 139 -6.05 -15.15 -11.58
CA GLU A 139 -7.20 -16.05 -11.58
C GLU A 139 -8.35 -15.48 -10.74
N TYR A 140 -8.01 -14.95 -9.55
CA TYR A 140 -8.99 -14.32 -8.67
C TYR A 140 -9.68 -13.13 -9.34
N LEU A 141 -8.91 -12.19 -9.91
CA LEU A 141 -9.46 -11.01 -10.58
C LEU A 141 -10.35 -11.37 -11.78
N GLN A 142 -9.98 -12.40 -12.55
CA GLN A 142 -10.77 -12.84 -13.70
C GLN A 142 -12.13 -13.42 -13.30
N THR A 143 -12.21 -14.16 -12.19
CA THR A 143 -13.45 -14.81 -11.76
C THR A 143 -14.29 -13.96 -10.80
N ASN A 144 -13.70 -12.98 -10.11
CA ASN A 144 -14.36 -12.24 -9.02
C ASN A 144 -14.53 -10.74 -9.31
N ALA A 145 -14.29 -10.27 -10.55
CA ALA A 145 -14.42 -8.86 -10.88
C ALA A 145 -15.81 -8.29 -10.51
N GLU A 146 -16.87 -9.03 -10.81
CA GLU A 146 -18.24 -8.61 -10.51
C GLU A 146 -18.49 -8.48 -9.01
N ALA A 147 -18.01 -9.44 -8.23
CA ALA A 147 -18.11 -9.43 -6.77
C ALA A 147 -17.31 -8.27 -6.17
N ILE A 148 -16.05 -8.07 -6.60
CA ILE A 148 -15.22 -6.96 -6.15
C ILE A 148 -15.90 -5.62 -6.42
N PHE A 149 -16.42 -5.44 -7.63
CA PHE A 149 -17.15 -4.24 -8.00
C PHE A 149 -18.36 -4.05 -7.08
N PHE A 150 -19.25 -5.03 -6.99
CA PHE A 150 -20.46 -4.92 -6.18
C PHE A 150 -20.18 -4.69 -4.71
N ASP A 151 -19.32 -5.50 -4.09
CA ASP A 151 -19.02 -5.41 -2.66
C ASP A 151 -18.38 -4.07 -2.29
N SER A 152 -17.59 -3.47 -3.21
CA SER A 152 -17.03 -2.13 -3.03
C SER A 152 -18.12 -1.05 -3.01
N PHE A 153 -19.05 -1.10 -3.97
CA PHE A 153 -20.18 -0.16 -4.02
C PHE A 153 -21.14 -0.36 -2.85
N ALA A 154 -21.41 -1.61 -2.50
CA ALA A 154 -22.30 -1.96 -1.41
C ALA A 154 -21.72 -1.55 -0.05
N LEU A 155 -20.39 -1.61 0.14
CA LEU A 155 -19.71 -1.05 1.31
C LEU A 155 -19.96 0.46 1.43
N LEU A 156 -19.84 1.20 0.32
CA LEU A 156 -20.01 2.65 0.31
C LEU A 156 -21.48 3.06 0.48
N ASP A 157 -22.41 2.35 -0.16
CA ASP A 157 -23.86 2.53 0.04
C ASP A 157 -24.25 2.22 1.50
N SER A 158 -23.65 1.20 2.11
CA SER A 158 -23.88 0.87 3.53
C SER A 158 -23.31 1.94 4.46
N LEU A 159 -22.10 2.46 4.18
CA LEU A 159 -21.52 3.57 4.94
C LEU A 159 -22.40 4.82 4.82
N LYS A 160 -22.84 5.15 3.60
CA LYS A 160 -23.76 6.25 3.33
C LYS A 160 -25.04 6.14 4.17
N ALA A 161 -25.72 4.99 4.14
CA ALA A 161 -26.95 4.79 4.89
C ALA A 161 -26.72 4.76 6.42
N TRP A 162 -25.62 4.18 6.89
CA TRP A 162 -25.26 4.18 8.31
C TRP A 162 -25.03 5.58 8.85
N THR A 163 -24.24 6.39 8.14
CA THR A 163 -23.93 7.76 8.53
C THR A 163 -25.15 8.68 8.45
N GLY A 164 -26.02 8.46 7.46
CA GLY A 164 -27.32 9.11 7.39
C GLY A 164 -28.24 8.78 8.57
N TYR A 165 -28.37 7.51 8.92
CA TYR A 165 -29.16 7.08 10.08
C TYR A 165 -28.67 7.72 11.39
N LYS A 166 -27.35 7.74 11.60
CA LYS A 166 -26.74 8.35 12.78
C LYS A 166 -26.92 9.88 12.82
N ALA A 167 -26.92 10.55 11.67
CA ALA A 167 -27.27 11.97 11.59
C ALA A 167 -28.72 12.23 12.01
N LEU A 168 -29.67 11.39 11.56
CA LEU A 168 -31.08 11.46 11.98
C LEU A 168 -31.23 11.20 13.48
N GLN A 169 -30.50 10.24 14.04
CA GLN A 169 -30.51 9.93 15.48
C GLN A 169 -30.07 11.14 16.32
N VAL A 170 -28.98 11.80 15.91
CA VAL A 170 -28.51 13.04 16.57
C VAL A 170 -29.53 14.17 16.41
N GLY A 171 -30.14 14.32 15.24
CA GLY A 171 -31.19 15.31 15.00
C GLY A 171 -32.40 15.11 15.92
N LYS A 172 -32.90 13.87 16.01
CA LYS A 172 -34.03 13.51 16.88
C LYS A 172 -33.75 13.77 18.36
N ALA A 173 -32.54 13.45 18.79
CA ALA A 173 -32.13 13.64 20.18
C ALA A 173 -32.07 15.15 20.52
N ARG A 174 -31.55 15.98 19.62
CA ARG A 174 -31.54 17.45 19.78
C ARG A 174 -32.93 18.06 19.86
N ASP A 175 -33.87 17.57 19.05
CA ASP A 175 -35.25 18.05 19.09
C ASP A 175 -35.95 17.69 20.41
N ALA A 176 -35.62 16.55 21.03
CA ALA A 176 -36.15 16.14 22.34
C ALA A 176 -35.56 16.93 23.52
N ALA A 177 -34.28 17.30 23.44
CA ALA A 177 -33.58 17.99 24.53
C ALA A 177 -33.96 19.47 24.71
N ARG A 178 -34.75 20.06 23.80
CA ARG A 178 -35.21 21.45 23.94
C ARG A 178 -36.08 21.65 25.19
N ASP A 179 -36.73 20.59 25.66
CA ASP A 179 -37.75 20.65 26.70
C ASP A 179 -37.37 19.91 27.99
N ASP A 180 -36.23 19.19 28.03
CA ASP A 180 -35.82 18.35 29.18
C ASP A 180 -34.29 18.31 29.40
N ALA A 181 -33.84 18.67 30.61
CA ALA A 181 -32.41 18.72 30.97
C ALA A 181 -31.75 17.34 31.19
N GLY A 182 -32.52 16.31 31.48
CA GLY A 182 -32.10 14.91 31.47
C GLY A 182 -31.88 14.41 30.04
N GLU A 183 -32.80 14.72 29.13
CA GLU A 183 -32.66 14.45 27.69
C GLU A 183 -31.44 15.18 27.11
N ALA A 184 -31.16 16.41 27.55
CA ALA A 184 -29.95 17.13 27.12
C ALA A 184 -28.64 16.39 27.45
N ARG A 185 -28.53 15.75 28.63
CA ARG A 185 -27.36 14.91 28.96
C ARG A 185 -27.29 13.64 28.12
N LEU A 186 -28.44 13.06 27.77
CA LEU A 186 -28.50 11.90 26.88
C LEU A 186 -28.04 12.26 25.45
N VAL A 187 -28.37 13.47 24.97
CA VAL A 187 -27.87 13.99 23.69
C VAL A 187 -26.34 14.02 23.66
N ASP A 188 -25.68 14.50 24.71
CA ASP A 188 -24.22 14.57 24.74
C ASP A 188 -23.58 13.18 24.60
N VAL A 189 -24.15 12.17 25.26
CA VAL A 189 -23.72 10.77 25.14
C VAL A 189 -23.95 10.26 23.72
N ILE A 190 -25.16 10.45 23.16
CA ILE A 190 -25.49 10.04 21.79
C ILE A 190 -24.53 10.68 20.79
N VAL A 191 -24.26 11.97 20.90
CA VAL A 191 -23.37 12.70 19.98
C VAL A 191 -21.94 12.18 20.07
N ARG A 192 -21.42 11.93 21.28
CA ARG A 192 -20.05 11.41 21.49
C ARG A 192 -19.91 10.00 20.93
N ASP A 193 -20.84 9.12 21.25
CA ASP A 193 -20.79 7.72 20.84
C ASP A 193 -20.98 7.61 19.31
N THR A 194 -21.92 8.38 18.76
CA THR A 194 -22.11 8.52 17.30
C THR A 194 -20.85 9.01 16.60
N ARG A 195 -20.16 10.01 17.15
CA ARG A 195 -18.89 10.50 16.58
C ARG A 195 -17.83 9.40 16.54
N THR A 196 -17.69 8.66 17.64
CA THR A 196 -16.71 7.57 17.75
C THR A 196 -17.00 6.45 16.75
N GLU A 197 -18.28 6.05 16.64
CA GLU A 197 -18.72 5.05 15.65
C GLU A 197 -18.51 5.52 14.21
N PHE A 198 -18.84 6.79 13.92
CA PHE A 198 -18.64 7.40 12.61
C PHE A 198 -17.15 7.42 12.22
N ASP A 199 -16.29 7.96 13.09
CA ASP A 199 -14.85 8.08 12.84
C ASP A 199 -14.23 6.69 12.61
N SER A 200 -14.63 5.69 13.40
CA SER A 200 -14.19 4.30 13.23
C SER A 200 -14.67 3.67 11.92
N ALA A 201 -15.95 3.83 11.56
CA ALA A 201 -16.51 3.25 10.34
C ALA A 201 -15.90 3.90 9.08
N LEU A 202 -15.69 5.22 9.11
CA LEU A 202 -15.04 5.96 8.04
C LEU A 202 -13.58 5.56 7.87
N ALA A 203 -12.81 5.49 8.96
CA ALA A 203 -11.41 5.08 8.94
C ALA A 203 -11.25 3.64 8.42
N ASP A 204 -12.11 2.73 8.85
CA ASP A 204 -12.12 1.34 8.38
C ASP A 204 -12.43 1.24 6.88
N THR A 205 -13.45 1.97 6.42
CA THR A 205 -13.84 1.97 5.01
C THR A 205 -12.75 2.61 4.14
N LYS A 206 -12.19 3.76 4.56
CA LYS A 206 -11.06 4.41 3.89
C LYS A 206 -9.90 3.43 3.70
N ARG A 207 -9.45 2.79 4.79
CA ARG A 207 -8.34 1.83 4.76
C ARG A 207 -8.60 0.65 3.81
N LEU A 208 -9.82 0.12 3.77
CA LEU A 208 -10.18 -0.99 2.89
C LEU A 208 -10.19 -0.58 1.42
N VAL A 209 -10.80 0.57 1.11
CA VAL A 209 -10.85 1.09 -0.27
C VAL A 209 -9.46 1.48 -0.75
N ASP A 210 -8.65 2.16 0.07
CA ASP A 210 -7.25 2.49 -0.25
C ASP A 210 -6.42 1.23 -0.53
N SER A 211 -6.60 0.20 0.31
CA SER A 211 -5.92 -1.08 0.10
C SER A 211 -6.36 -1.76 -1.19
N LEU A 212 -7.66 -1.82 -1.47
CA LEU A 212 -8.16 -2.41 -2.71
C LEU A 212 -7.65 -1.66 -3.94
N THR A 213 -7.75 -0.34 -3.94
CA THR A 213 -7.24 0.53 -5.02
C THR A 213 -5.75 0.35 -5.23
N ARG A 214 -4.97 0.26 -4.15
CA ARG A 214 -3.53 -0.05 -4.20
C ARG A 214 -3.28 -1.41 -4.86
N GLU A 215 -3.94 -2.46 -4.39
CA GLU A 215 -3.73 -3.81 -4.93
C GLU A 215 -4.14 -3.93 -6.40
N LEU A 216 -5.21 -3.23 -6.82
CA LEU A 216 -5.61 -3.14 -8.23
C LEU A 216 -4.55 -2.43 -9.08
N ARG A 217 -3.97 -1.32 -8.60
CA ARG A 217 -2.87 -0.61 -9.29
C ARG A 217 -1.63 -1.51 -9.43
N MET A 218 -1.31 -2.29 -8.41
CA MET A 218 -0.21 -3.27 -8.51
C MET A 218 -0.53 -4.37 -9.53
N ALA A 219 -1.78 -4.81 -9.62
CA ALA A 219 -2.20 -5.81 -10.59
C ALA A 219 -2.23 -5.32 -12.05
N GLU A 220 -2.22 -4.00 -12.30
CA GLU A 220 -2.06 -3.41 -13.64
C GLU A 220 -0.62 -3.46 -14.17
N LEU A 221 0.37 -3.68 -13.28
CA LEU A 221 1.78 -3.67 -13.65
C LEU A 221 2.14 -4.78 -14.67
N PRO A 222 3.20 -4.57 -15.48
CA PRO A 222 3.53 -5.42 -16.61
C PRO A 222 3.94 -6.85 -16.26
N GLY A 223 4.07 -7.22 -14.98
CA GLY A 223 4.34 -8.57 -14.52
C GLY A 223 5.68 -9.15 -14.98
N ARG A 224 6.05 -10.32 -14.43
CA ARG A 224 7.27 -11.03 -14.83
C ARG A 224 7.04 -11.75 -16.15
N ASP A 225 7.58 -11.20 -17.24
CA ASP A 225 7.60 -11.86 -18.54
C ASP A 225 8.74 -12.90 -18.59
N THR A 226 8.48 -14.12 -18.11
CA THR A 226 9.44 -15.23 -18.31
C THR A 226 9.31 -15.78 -19.72
N LEU A 227 10.40 -16.16 -20.39
CA LEU A 227 10.40 -16.75 -21.75
C LEU A 227 9.39 -17.93 -21.91
N ALA A 228 9.19 -18.74 -20.86
CA ALA A 228 8.20 -19.83 -20.84
C ALA A 228 6.72 -19.36 -20.92
N GLN A 229 6.42 -18.13 -20.50
CA GLN A 229 5.09 -17.52 -20.62
C GLN A 229 4.80 -16.99 -22.03
N SER A 230 5.84 -16.73 -22.84
CA SER A 230 5.67 -16.26 -24.22
C SER A 230 5.23 -17.37 -25.19
N LEU A 231 5.40 -18.64 -24.82
CA LEU A 231 5.10 -19.81 -25.66
C LEU A 231 3.79 -20.51 -25.29
N THR A 232 3.12 -20.07 -24.23
CA THR A 232 1.86 -20.64 -23.73
C THR A 232 0.81 -19.52 -23.68
N GLY A 233 -0.48 -19.81 -23.84
CA GLY A 233 -1.58 -18.81 -23.84
C GLY A 233 -1.64 -17.87 -22.62
N LYS A 234 -0.78 -18.08 -21.61
CA LYS A 234 -0.58 -17.32 -20.38
C LYS A 234 -0.36 -15.82 -20.59
N ARG A 235 0.24 -15.37 -21.71
CA ARG A 235 0.36 -13.93 -22.03
C ARG A 235 -1.00 -13.27 -22.23
N LYS A 236 -1.97 -13.98 -22.82
CA LYS A 236 -3.33 -13.49 -23.04
C LYS A 236 -4.06 -13.34 -21.71
N ASP A 237 -3.89 -14.30 -20.79
CA ASP A 237 -4.51 -14.27 -19.47
C ASP A 237 -3.94 -13.15 -18.59
N ALA A 238 -2.63 -12.93 -18.62
CA ALA A 238 -1.98 -11.81 -17.93
C ALA A 238 -2.48 -10.45 -18.41
N LYS A 239 -2.61 -10.28 -19.74
CA LYS A 239 -3.18 -9.07 -20.32
C LYS A 239 -4.65 -8.87 -19.91
N ALA A 240 -5.45 -9.94 -19.94
CA ALA A 240 -6.85 -9.89 -19.54
C ALA A 240 -7.02 -9.49 -18.07
N ALA A 241 -6.23 -10.09 -17.16
CA ALA A 241 -6.28 -9.74 -15.74
C ALA A 241 -5.89 -8.28 -15.46
N ARG A 242 -4.88 -7.73 -16.17
CA ARG A 242 -4.54 -6.29 -16.10
C ARG A 242 -5.68 -5.41 -16.57
N GLN A 243 -6.31 -5.78 -17.69
CA GLN A 243 -7.44 -5.02 -18.22
C GLN A 243 -8.64 -5.06 -17.27
N THR A 244 -8.90 -6.20 -16.63
CA THR A 244 -9.91 -6.31 -15.57
C THR A 244 -9.58 -5.41 -14.40
N SER A 245 -8.32 -5.42 -13.94
CA SER A 245 -7.85 -4.55 -12.86
C SER A 245 -8.04 -3.07 -13.19
N ALA A 246 -7.64 -2.66 -14.40
CA ALA A 246 -7.79 -1.29 -14.88
C ALA A 246 -9.26 -0.83 -14.90
N ARG A 247 -10.17 -1.71 -15.35
CA ARG A 247 -11.61 -1.42 -15.35
C ARG A 247 -12.19 -1.30 -13.94
N LEU A 248 -11.79 -2.20 -13.03
CA LEU A 248 -12.19 -2.12 -11.63
C LEU A 248 -11.67 -0.83 -10.98
N LEU A 249 -10.42 -0.47 -11.26
CA LEU A 249 -9.83 0.75 -10.77
C LEU A 249 -10.55 1.98 -11.32
N GLU A 250 -10.82 2.04 -12.63
CA GLU A 250 -11.59 3.12 -13.25
C GLU A 250 -12.96 3.33 -12.59
N ALA A 251 -13.62 2.24 -12.20
CA ALA A 251 -14.91 2.30 -11.54
C ALA A 251 -14.84 2.65 -10.04
N ILE A 252 -13.84 2.16 -9.31
CA ILE A 252 -13.73 2.34 -7.85
C ILE A 252 -12.99 3.64 -7.50
N GLN A 253 -12.08 4.11 -8.35
CA GLN A 253 -11.22 5.28 -8.08
C GLN A 253 -12.01 6.55 -7.72
N PRO A 254 -13.08 6.93 -8.43
CA PRO A 254 -13.84 8.14 -8.07
C PRO A 254 -14.40 8.08 -6.64
N LEU A 255 -14.80 6.88 -6.20
CA LEU A 255 -15.32 6.66 -4.86
C LEU A 255 -14.21 6.69 -3.81
N ALA A 256 -13.06 6.11 -4.13
CA ALA A 256 -11.86 6.20 -3.30
C ALA A 256 -11.46 7.67 -3.10
N ASP A 257 -11.48 8.48 -4.16
CA ASP A 257 -11.08 9.89 -4.13
C ASP A 257 -11.98 10.77 -3.24
N VAL A 258 -13.25 10.38 -3.03
CA VAL A 258 -14.16 11.05 -2.08
C VAL A 258 -13.72 10.80 -0.63
N LEU A 259 -13.44 9.54 -0.31
CA LEU A 259 -13.02 9.15 1.04
C LEU A 259 -11.61 9.63 1.35
N HIS A 260 -10.74 9.56 0.35
CA HIS A 260 -9.35 9.91 0.46
C HIS A 260 -8.82 10.54 -0.84
N PRO A 261 -8.70 11.87 -0.90
CA PRO A 261 -8.20 12.56 -2.09
C PRO A 261 -6.83 12.01 -2.52
N PRO A 262 -6.59 11.87 -3.83
CA PRO A 262 -5.38 11.25 -4.32
C PRO A 262 -4.15 12.08 -3.95
N ALA A 263 -3.16 11.42 -3.32
CA ALA A 263 -1.88 12.04 -3.01
C ALA A 263 -1.21 12.62 -4.27
N PRO A 264 -0.57 13.80 -4.17
CA PRO A 264 0.14 14.40 -5.29
C PRO A 264 1.23 13.45 -5.81
N PRO A 265 1.63 13.57 -7.09
CA PRO A 265 2.76 12.80 -7.60
C PRO A 265 4.01 13.01 -6.72
N LEU A 266 4.69 11.91 -6.37
CA LEU A 266 5.94 12.01 -5.63
C LEU A 266 6.98 12.74 -6.48
N LYS A 267 7.62 13.74 -5.86
CA LYS A 267 8.76 14.44 -6.43
C LYS A 267 10.04 13.67 -6.12
N ALA A 268 11.05 13.82 -6.97
CA ALA A 268 12.37 13.32 -6.66
C ALA A 268 12.90 14.02 -5.38
N PRO A 269 13.49 13.27 -4.43
CA PRO A 269 14.13 13.85 -3.26
C PRO A 269 15.35 14.68 -3.63
N GLY A 270 15.82 15.49 -2.68
CA GLY A 270 17.04 16.30 -2.86
C GLY A 270 18.31 15.47 -3.06
N ALA A 271 18.33 14.23 -2.55
CA ALA A 271 19.43 13.29 -2.74
C ALA A 271 18.99 12.06 -3.54
N VAL A 272 19.65 11.82 -4.68
CA VAL A 272 19.40 10.68 -5.57
C VAL A 272 20.72 10.03 -5.99
N CYS A 273 20.97 8.82 -5.50
CA CYS A 273 22.13 8.00 -5.86
C CYS A 273 21.78 7.09 -7.05
N ALA A 274 21.69 7.66 -8.24
CA ALA A 274 21.35 6.96 -9.48
C ALA A 274 22.23 7.44 -10.64
N PRO A 275 22.50 6.60 -11.65
CA PRO A 275 23.07 7.08 -12.91
C PRO A 275 22.13 8.08 -13.60
N GLU A 276 22.69 9.09 -14.26
CA GLU A 276 21.92 10.15 -14.94
C GLU A 276 20.95 9.62 -16.02
N SER A 277 21.26 8.45 -16.60
CA SER A 277 20.44 7.81 -17.65
C SER A 277 19.20 7.09 -17.10
N LEU A 278 19.08 6.92 -15.78
CA LEU A 278 17.97 6.18 -15.17
C LEU A 278 16.70 7.05 -15.09
N ASP A 279 15.61 6.58 -15.71
CA ASP A 279 14.29 7.21 -15.54
C ASP A 279 13.71 6.87 -14.15
N LEU A 280 13.59 7.90 -13.30
CA LEU A 280 13.05 7.77 -11.95
C LEU A 280 11.51 7.72 -11.91
N LYS A 281 10.83 8.20 -12.96
CA LYS A 281 9.36 8.38 -12.96
C LYS A 281 8.61 7.08 -12.66
N PRO A 282 8.96 5.92 -13.24
CA PRO A 282 8.28 4.66 -12.94
C PRO A 282 8.40 4.25 -11.47
N TYR A 283 9.57 4.47 -10.85
CA TYR A 283 9.81 4.15 -9.44
C TYR A 283 9.02 5.06 -8.52
N LEU A 284 9.06 6.37 -8.73
CA LEU A 284 8.30 7.35 -7.93
C LEU A 284 6.79 7.12 -8.03
N ARG A 285 6.29 6.73 -9.22
CA ARG A 285 4.88 6.40 -9.41
C ARG A 285 4.43 5.23 -8.54
N ILE A 286 5.24 4.16 -8.47
CA ILE A 286 4.92 2.96 -7.70
C ILE A 286 5.14 3.20 -6.20
N LEU A 287 6.24 3.87 -5.82
CA LEU A 287 6.52 4.24 -4.42
C LEU A 287 5.37 5.02 -3.79
N ARG A 288 4.70 5.90 -4.56
CA ARG A 288 3.53 6.67 -4.08
C ARG A 288 2.43 5.78 -3.53
N TRP A 289 2.31 4.55 -3.98
CA TRP A 289 1.26 3.64 -3.52
C TRP A 289 1.58 2.99 -2.17
N PHE A 290 2.82 3.09 -1.72
CA PHE A 290 3.29 2.51 -0.46
C PHE A 290 3.39 3.52 0.66
N LEU A 291 3.66 4.79 0.34
CA LEU A 291 3.86 5.84 1.34
C LEU A 291 2.54 6.30 1.96
N ASP A 292 2.54 6.53 3.27
CA ASP A 292 1.45 7.20 3.97
C ASP A 292 1.36 8.69 3.56
N ASP A 293 0.22 9.34 3.79
CA ASP A 293 -0.02 10.73 3.34
C ASP A 293 0.99 11.75 3.87
N GLU A 294 1.45 11.54 5.11
CA GLU A 294 2.41 12.39 5.81
C GLU A 294 3.85 11.84 5.70
N GLU A 295 4.05 10.70 5.05
CA GLU A 295 5.37 10.09 4.88
C GLU A 295 6.12 10.77 3.73
N THR A 296 7.33 11.21 4.02
CA THR A 296 8.15 12.00 3.09
C THR A 296 9.33 11.18 2.57
N LEU A 297 9.44 11.08 1.25
CA LEU A 297 10.61 10.47 0.61
C LEU A 297 11.82 11.42 0.76
N ARG A 298 12.83 10.98 1.50
CA ARG A 298 14.03 11.77 1.81
C ARG A 298 15.17 11.51 0.85
N VAL A 299 15.39 10.24 0.48
CA VAL A 299 16.50 9.83 -0.40
C VAL A 299 16.10 8.65 -1.27
N LEU A 300 16.64 8.59 -2.48
CA LEU A 300 16.50 7.46 -3.39
C LEU A 300 17.88 6.96 -3.86
N GLY A 301 18.11 5.66 -3.83
CA GLY A 301 19.38 5.06 -4.26
C GLY A 301 19.19 3.80 -5.09
N PHE A 302 20.15 3.56 -5.98
CA PHE A 302 20.19 2.40 -6.87
C PHE A 302 21.53 1.65 -6.79
N PRO A 303 21.93 1.17 -5.60
CA PRO A 303 23.17 0.42 -5.45
C PRO A 303 23.13 -0.93 -6.17
N ASP A 304 24.32 -1.39 -6.52
CA ASP A 304 24.60 -2.79 -6.84
C ASP A 304 24.64 -3.56 -5.51
N GLN A 305 23.76 -4.54 -5.37
CA GLN A 305 23.80 -5.45 -4.21
C GLN A 305 24.48 -6.75 -4.64
N LEU A 306 25.65 -7.06 -4.05
CA LEU A 306 26.15 -8.43 -4.09
C LEU A 306 25.21 -9.29 -3.25
N ASP A 307 24.37 -10.09 -3.89
CA ASP A 307 23.53 -11.08 -3.21
C ASP A 307 24.43 -12.12 -2.49
N GLY A 308 24.76 -11.89 -1.21
CA GLY A 308 25.31 -12.85 -0.24
C GLY A 308 26.67 -13.53 -0.55
N PRO A 309 27.32 -14.16 0.44
CA PRO A 309 28.55 -14.92 0.21
C PRO A 309 28.19 -16.27 -0.43
N GLY A 310 28.16 -16.30 -1.77
CA GLY A 310 27.86 -17.54 -2.48
C GLY A 310 27.99 -17.51 -4.01
N SER A 311 28.24 -16.37 -4.64
CA SER A 311 28.36 -16.31 -6.11
C SER A 311 29.81 -16.16 -6.57
N ILE A 312 30.59 -17.22 -6.38
CA ILE A 312 31.74 -17.49 -7.25
C ILE A 312 31.21 -18.42 -8.35
N SER A 313 30.43 -17.88 -9.29
CA SER A 313 30.19 -18.59 -10.55
C SER A 313 31.32 -18.26 -11.51
N ALA A 314 32.48 -18.81 -11.23
CA ALA A 314 33.56 -18.90 -12.20
C ALA A 314 33.40 -20.24 -12.96
N ILE A 315 33.37 -20.13 -14.29
CA ILE A 315 33.80 -21.15 -15.26
C ILE A 315 32.78 -22.27 -15.54
N LEU A 316 31.87 -22.04 -16.50
CA LEU A 316 31.59 -23.03 -17.55
C LEU A 316 30.87 -22.43 -18.77
N GLY A 317 31.49 -22.52 -19.95
CA GLY A 317 30.78 -22.67 -21.22
C GLY A 317 30.63 -21.43 -22.11
N GLY A 318 31.74 -20.93 -22.66
CA GLY A 318 31.74 -19.93 -23.72
C GLY A 318 31.03 -20.40 -24.99
N ALA A 319 30.04 -19.61 -25.43
CA ALA A 319 29.55 -19.41 -26.81
C ALA A 319 28.10 -18.87 -26.83
N MET A 320 27.35 -18.96 -25.73
CA MET A 320 26.01 -18.35 -25.59
C MET A 320 26.01 -16.99 -24.86
N GLU A 321 27.17 -16.59 -24.33
CA GLU A 321 27.35 -15.34 -23.56
C GLU A 321 27.23 -14.08 -24.43
N MET A 322 27.56 -14.15 -25.72
CA MET A 322 27.54 -12.95 -26.59
C MET A 322 26.13 -12.53 -27.04
N LEU A 323 25.09 -13.35 -26.85
CA LEU A 323 23.70 -12.97 -27.17
C LEU A 323 22.87 -12.58 -25.93
N VAL A 324 23.40 -12.81 -24.73
CA VAL A 324 22.81 -12.33 -23.46
C VAL A 324 23.51 -11.03 -22.99
N ALA A 325 24.82 -10.89 -23.28
CA ALA A 325 25.62 -9.73 -22.87
C ALA A 325 25.25 -8.38 -23.53
N SER A 326 24.39 -8.35 -24.55
CA SER A 326 23.94 -7.11 -25.20
C SER A 326 22.56 -6.63 -24.77
N LYS A 327 21.87 -7.36 -23.87
CA LYS A 327 20.57 -6.95 -23.33
C LYS A 327 20.47 -6.96 -21.80
N ASP A 328 21.36 -7.68 -21.11
CA ASP A 328 21.46 -7.74 -19.64
C ASP A 328 22.61 -6.88 -19.06
N LYS A 329 23.04 -5.83 -19.75
CA LYS A 329 23.95 -4.80 -19.19
C LYS A 329 23.22 -3.79 -18.29
N ALA A 330 22.23 -4.27 -17.56
CA ALA A 330 21.64 -3.63 -16.40
C ALA A 330 21.85 -4.61 -15.25
N GLU A 331 23.04 -4.55 -14.64
CA GLU A 331 23.36 -5.25 -13.40
C GLU A 331 22.17 -5.10 -12.43
N ALA A 332 21.85 -6.16 -11.68
CA ALA A 332 20.65 -6.23 -10.85
C ALA A 332 20.67 -5.16 -9.74
N LYS A 333 20.23 -3.95 -10.07
CA LYS A 333 20.19 -2.81 -9.15
C LYS A 333 19.12 -3.04 -8.11
N THR A 334 19.45 -2.68 -6.88
CA THR A 334 18.50 -2.63 -5.78
C THR A 334 17.97 -1.21 -5.66
N LEU A 335 16.66 -1.04 -5.61
CA LEU A 335 16.04 0.21 -5.19
C LEU A 335 16.18 0.33 -3.68
N VAL A 336 16.67 1.47 -3.20
CA VAL A 336 16.65 1.87 -1.79
C VAL A 336 15.92 3.20 -1.69
N ALA A 337 14.76 3.22 -1.04
CA ALA A 337 14.02 4.44 -0.76
C ALA A 337 14.01 4.69 0.74
N VAL A 338 14.54 5.84 1.17
CA VAL A 338 14.58 6.24 2.58
C VAL A 338 13.52 7.31 2.81
N THR A 339 12.63 7.07 3.75
CA THR A 339 11.61 8.04 4.18
C THR A 339 11.95 8.56 5.57
N ASP A 340 11.11 9.44 6.12
CA ASP A 340 11.17 9.85 7.53
C ASP A 340 10.68 8.76 8.50
N ARG A 341 10.15 7.64 7.99
CA ARG A 341 9.56 6.56 8.81
C ARG A 341 10.26 5.21 8.66
N ARG A 342 10.78 4.90 7.48
CA ARG A 342 11.33 3.56 7.14
C ARG A 342 12.26 3.60 5.92
N ILE A 343 12.87 2.46 5.67
CA ILE A 343 13.71 2.18 4.51
C ILE A 343 13.06 1.04 3.73
N ILE A 344 12.74 1.31 2.46
CA ILE A 344 12.17 0.32 1.54
C ILE A 344 13.28 -0.15 0.60
N THR A 345 13.50 -1.46 0.55
CA THR A 345 14.42 -2.07 -0.43
C THR A 345 13.67 -2.98 -1.39
N ALA A 346 14.06 -2.99 -2.65
CA ALA A 346 13.45 -3.86 -3.66
C ALA A 346 14.43 -4.17 -4.80
N LYS A 347 14.26 -5.32 -5.46
CA LYS A 347 14.93 -5.54 -6.76
C LYS A 347 14.25 -4.66 -7.80
N THR A 348 15.01 -3.83 -8.51
CA THR A 348 14.45 -2.84 -9.46
C THR A 348 13.47 -3.44 -10.48
N SER A 349 13.82 -4.56 -11.11
CA SER A 349 12.94 -5.26 -12.06
C SER A 349 11.66 -5.77 -11.40
N ALA A 350 11.76 -6.45 -10.25
CA ALA A 350 10.61 -6.95 -9.51
C ALA A 350 9.69 -5.81 -9.03
N PHE A 351 10.27 -4.69 -8.62
CA PHE A 351 9.53 -3.50 -8.20
C PHE A 351 8.74 -2.89 -9.37
N LEU A 352 9.37 -2.71 -10.53
CA LEU A 352 8.70 -2.14 -11.71
C LEU A 352 7.63 -3.07 -12.30
N GLU A 353 7.86 -4.38 -12.23
CA GLU A 353 6.97 -5.37 -12.83
C GLU A 353 5.81 -5.77 -11.92
N GLN A 354 6.01 -5.76 -10.60
CA GLN A 354 5.07 -6.35 -9.63
C GLN A 354 4.87 -5.52 -8.37
N ALA A 355 5.53 -4.37 -8.24
CA ALA A 355 5.58 -3.58 -7.00
C ALA A 355 6.10 -4.40 -5.81
N GLU A 356 6.95 -5.39 -6.05
CA GLU A 356 7.47 -6.26 -5.00
C GLU A 356 8.50 -5.52 -4.14
N ILE A 357 8.22 -5.42 -2.84
CA ILE A 357 9.16 -4.93 -1.83
C ILE A 357 9.90 -6.12 -1.22
N ARG A 358 11.23 -6.02 -1.12
CA ARG A 358 12.09 -7.04 -0.51
C ARG A 358 12.15 -6.86 1.00
N GLN A 359 12.42 -5.64 1.47
CA GLN A 359 12.45 -5.30 2.90
C GLN A 359 11.78 -3.96 3.15
N ASP A 360 11.11 -3.88 4.30
CA ASP A 360 10.58 -2.66 4.90
C ASP A 360 11.17 -2.58 6.31
N ILE A 361 12.12 -1.66 6.50
CA ILE A 361 12.91 -1.52 7.72
C ILE A 361 12.51 -0.21 8.40
N PRO A 362 11.78 -0.26 9.53
CA PRO A 362 11.49 0.93 10.33
C PRO A 362 12.77 1.68 10.71
N ILE A 363 12.73 3.01 10.64
CA ILE A 363 13.93 3.84 10.81
C ILE A 363 14.51 3.76 12.23
N ASP A 364 13.68 3.44 13.22
CA ASP A 364 14.03 3.22 14.63
C ASP A 364 14.80 1.90 14.87
N ARG A 365 14.89 1.02 13.87
CA ARG A 365 15.70 -0.20 13.90
C ARG A 365 17.12 0.00 13.41
N VAL A 366 17.44 1.17 12.87
CA VAL A 366 18.80 1.48 12.41
C VAL A 366 19.71 1.67 13.62
N ARG A 367 20.72 0.80 13.75
CA ARG A 367 21.68 0.83 14.87
C ARG A 367 22.96 1.55 14.50
N TYR A 368 23.44 1.31 13.29
CA TYR A 368 24.68 1.90 12.82
C TYR A 368 24.69 2.00 11.29
N VAL A 369 25.28 3.07 10.78
CA VAL A 369 25.50 3.29 9.35
C VAL A 369 26.96 3.65 9.14
N ARG A 370 27.59 3.06 8.14
CA ARG A 370 28.98 3.36 7.77
C ARG A 370 29.09 3.60 6.28
N ALA A 371 29.54 4.78 5.90
CA ALA A 371 30.07 5.02 4.57
C ALA A 371 31.54 4.55 4.52
N ALA A 372 31.90 3.76 3.52
CA ALA A 372 33.25 3.25 3.31
C ALA A 372 33.57 3.15 1.83
N THR A 373 34.85 3.24 1.47
CA THR A 373 35.31 2.90 0.12
C THR A 373 35.69 1.42 0.07
N THR A 374 35.33 0.70 -0.99
CA THR A 374 35.76 -0.69 -1.22
C THR A 374 37.28 -0.73 -1.39
N GLN A 375 37.91 -1.79 -0.87
CA GLN A 375 39.35 -2.03 -1.05
C GLN A 375 39.69 -2.66 -2.41
N ASP A 376 38.72 -2.76 -3.32
CA ASP A 376 38.93 -3.31 -4.66
C ASP A 376 39.57 -2.26 -5.60
N LYS A 377 40.08 -2.71 -6.75
CA LYS A 377 40.77 -1.85 -7.73
C LYS A 377 39.92 -0.67 -8.24
N SER A 378 38.60 -0.72 -8.06
CA SER A 378 37.66 0.31 -8.50
C SER A 378 37.31 1.37 -7.45
N ALA A 379 37.72 1.20 -6.18
CA ALA A 379 37.45 2.15 -5.09
C ALA A 379 36.00 2.68 -5.06
N ARG A 380 35.02 1.76 -5.17
CA ARG A 380 33.59 2.08 -5.15
C ARG A 380 33.14 2.50 -3.76
N LEU A 381 32.16 3.39 -3.68
CA LEU A 381 31.56 3.76 -2.41
C LEU A 381 30.59 2.68 -1.94
N ALA A 382 30.60 2.41 -0.66
CA ALA A 382 29.71 1.47 -0.01
C ALA A 382 29.08 2.08 1.23
N ILE A 383 27.82 1.74 1.48
CA ILE A 383 27.11 2.04 2.72
C ILE A 383 26.77 0.71 3.38
N ASP A 384 27.25 0.52 4.61
CA ASP A 384 26.85 -0.57 5.48
C ASP A 384 25.75 -0.06 6.42
N LEU A 385 24.58 -0.67 6.36
CA LEU A 385 23.45 -0.47 7.26
C LEU A 385 23.36 -1.66 8.22
N ILE A 386 23.49 -1.39 9.51
CA ILE A 386 23.39 -2.40 10.57
C ILE A 386 22.10 -2.16 11.34
N THR A 387 21.24 -3.16 11.37
CA THR A 387 20.08 -3.23 12.26
C THR A 387 20.35 -4.25 13.37
N ARG A 388 19.37 -4.49 14.24
CA ARG A 388 19.48 -5.53 15.26
C ARG A 388 19.67 -6.94 14.65
N ASP A 389 19.00 -7.20 13.53
CA ASP A 389 18.82 -8.56 13.01
C ASP A 389 19.65 -8.81 11.73
N GLU A 390 20.07 -7.76 11.04
CA GLU A 390 20.72 -7.87 9.73
C GLU A 390 21.76 -6.78 9.48
N ASN A 391 22.76 -7.14 8.66
CA ASN A 391 23.75 -6.23 8.11
C ASN A 391 23.57 -6.18 6.59
N ILE A 392 23.25 -5.01 6.06
CA ILE A 392 23.03 -4.78 4.65
C ILE A 392 24.15 -3.92 4.11
N ARG A 393 24.79 -4.36 3.03
CA ARG A 393 25.82 -3.60 2.34
C ARG A 393 25.34 -3.20 0.96
N TRP A 394 25.38 -1.91 0.68
CA TRP A 394 25.07 -1.31 -0.62
C TRP A 394 26.35 -0.80 -1.25
N ILE A 395 26.62 -1.15 -2.50
CA ILE A 395 27.79 -0.68 -3.24
C ILE A 395 27.28 0.17 -4.41
N PHE A 396 27.85 1.35 -4.57
CA PHE A 396 27.48 2.30 -5.61
C PHE A 396 28.48 2.23 -6.76
N HIS A 397 27.97 2.32 -7.99
CA HIS A 397 28.81 2.38 -9.17
C HIS A 397 29.65 3.67 -9.17
N THR A 398 30.84 3.65 -9.78
CA THR A 398 31.82 4.74 -9.71
C THR A 398 31.39 6.03 -10.42
N ASP A 399 30.33 5.99 -11.23
CA ASP A 399 29.75 7.13 -11.93
C ASP A 399 28.75 7.91 -11.07
N ILE A 400 28.40 7.40 -9.88
CA ILE A 400 27.50 8.07 -8.95
C ILE A 400 28.29 9.10 -8.13
N ASP A 401 27.76 10.33 -8.07
CA ASP A 401 28.36 11.43 -7.32
C ASP A 401 28.53 11.07 -5.83
N THR A 402 29.76 11.22 -5.33
CA THR A 402 30.12 10.95 -3.93
C THR A 402 29.28 11.77 -2.96
N THR A 403 28.95 13.02 -3.30
CA THR A 403 28.14 13.89 -2.44
C THR A 403 26.72 13.36 -2.25
N GLN A 404 26.17 12.68 -3.26
CA GLN A 404 24.85 12.04 -3.20
C GLN A 404 24.89 10.82 -2.29
N VAL A 405 25.95 9.99 -2.41
CA VAL A 405 26.15 8.81 -1.54
C VAL A 405 26.37 9.23 -0.09
N ASP A 406 27.14 10.30 0.14
CA ASP A 406 27.32 10.87 1.48
C ASP A 406 26.01 11.44 2.05
N ALA A 407 25.19 12.09 1.22
CA ALA A 407 23.86 12.57 1.63
C ALA A 407 22.92 11.41 2.01
N LEU A 408 22.96 10.29 1.28
CA LEU A 408 22.24 9.07 1.65
C LEU A 408 22.73 8.51 2.98
N ALA A 409 24.05 8.41 3.17
CA ALA A 409 24.63 7.94 4.42
C ALA A 409 24.25 8.86 5.60
N ALA A 410 24.26 10.18 5.39
CA ALA A 410 23.86 11.16 6.39
C ALA A 410 22.38 11.03 6.78
N ALA A 411 21.48 10.92 5.80
CA ALA A 411 20.04 10.75 6.07
C ALA A 411 19.73 9.48 6.88
N LEU A 412 20.45 8.39 6.59
CA LEU A 412 20.36 7.16 7.38
C LEU A 412 20.99 7.33 8.77
N ALA A 413 22.11 8.03 8.86
CA ALA A 413 22.84 8.27 10.10
C ALA A 413 22.04 9.09 11.12
N GLU A 414 21.25 10.06 10.66
CA GLU A 414 20.33 10.85 11.51
C GLU A 414 19.33 9.97 12.27
N SER A 415 19.07 8.77 11.77
CA SER A 415 18.10 7.85 12.35
C SER A 415 18.74 6.80 13.25
N MET A 416 20.07 6.82 13.40
CA MET A 416 20.77 5.90 14.28
C MET A 416 20.28 6.04 15.71
N THR A 417 19.68 4.98 16.22
CA THR A 417 19.23 4.91 17.60
C THR A 417 19.62 3.57 18.19
N ILE A 418 20.33 3.60 19.31
CA ILE A 418 20.52 2.41 20.17
C ILE A 418 19.62 2.60 21.39
N PRO A 419 18.53 1.81 21.52
CA PRO A 419 17.64 1.88 22.68
C PRO A 419 18.40 1.66 23.98
N ASP A 420 17.99 2.34 25.06
CA ASP A 420 18.71 2.30 26.34
C ASP A 420 18.82 0.89 26.91
N VAL A 421 17.79 0.05 26.73
CA VAL A 421 17.83 -1.36 27.13
C VAL A 421 18.95 -2.13 26.43
N GLU A 422 19.17 -1.88 25.13
CA GLU A 422 20.25 -2.51 24.36
C GLU A 422 21.62 -1.91 24.75
N ARG A 423 21.67 -0.59 24.98
CA ARG A 423 22.88 0.11 25.46
C ARG A 423 23.34 -0.44 26.81
N ASP A 424 22.43 -0.58 27.76
CA ASP A 424 22.68 -1.14 29.09
C ASP A 424 23.14 -2.60 28.99
N ALA A 425 22.53 -3.40 28.11
CA ALA A 425 22.94 -4.77 27.87
C ALA A 425 24.35 -4.86 27.28
N LEU A 426 24.72 -3.95 26.37
CA LEU A 426 26.07 -3.86 25.81
C LEU A 426 27.10 -3.43 26.86
N GLN A 427 26.76 -2.48 27.74
CA GLN A 427 27.64 -2.06 28.84
C GLN A 427 27.85 -3.15 29.89
N ARG A 428 26.86 -4.03 30.09
CA ARG A 428 26.95 -5.18 31.01
C ARG A 428 27.72 -6.37 30.44
N ARG A 429 28.07 -6.38 29.16
CA ARG A 429 28.95 -7.42 28.59
C ARG A 429 30.40 -7.12 28.99
N PRO A 430 31.09 -8.02 29.73
CA PRO A 430 32.51 -7.86 29.98
C PRO A 430 33.25 -7.94 28.64
N PHE A 431 34.07 -6.94 28.33
CA PHE A 431 34.99 -7.01 27.22
C PHE A 431 35.97 -8.17 27.47
N ALA A 432 35.80 -9.30 26.77
CA ALA A 432 36.86 -10.30 26.68
C ALA A 432 38.06 -9.59 26.02
N SER A 433 39.12 -9.39 26.80
CA SER A 433 40.32 -8.74 26.32
C SER A 433 40.86 -9.51 25.12
N ILE A 434 40.97 -8.83 23.98
CA ILE A 434 41.72 -9.33 22.83
C ILE A 434 43.18 -9.38 23.30
N GLU A 435 43.68 -10.57 23.65
CA GLU A 435 45.08 -10.77 24.00
C GLU A 435 45.94 -10.37 22.80
N ALA A 436 46.62 -9.23 22.96
CA ALA A 436 47.72 -8.84 22.11
C ALA A 436 48.83 -9.87 22.32
N GLY A 437 49.05 -10.72 21.31
CA GLY A 437 50.13 -11.69 21.30
C GLY A 437 51.48 -11.00 21.38
N THR A 438 52.05 -10.95 22.59
CA THR A 438 53.44 -10.52 22.81
C THR A 438 54.40 -11.60 22.34
N LYS A 439 55.38 -11.16 21.56
CA LYS A 439 56.48 -11.93 20.96
C LYS A 439 57.60 -12.14 21.99
N GLY A 440 58.23 -13.32 21.97
CA GLY A 440 59.49 -13.66 22.66
C GLY A 440 59.28 -14.63 23.84
N GLU A 441 60.01 -15.72 24.04
CA GLU A 441 61.35 -16.07 23.57
C GLU A 441 61.64 -17.56 23.80
N SER A 442 62.65 -18.04 23.07
CA SER A 442 63.29 -19.36 22.99
C SER A 442 63.60 -20.09 24.31
N THR A 443 63.39 -21.42 24.33
CA THR A 443 64.32 -22.53 24.70
C THR A 443 63.45 -23.79 24.93
N GLY A 444 63.66 -24.96 24.32
CA GLY A 444 64.86 -25.78 24.31
C GLY A 444 64.53 -27.15 24.92
N THR A 445 64.37 -28.17 24.06
CA THR A 445 64.69 -29.60 24.31
C THR A 445 63.85 -30.41 25.32
N ARG A 446 63.03 -31.36 24.82
CA ARG A 446 63.21 -32.80 25.12
C ARG A 446 62.34 -33.72 24.26
N THR A 447 63.01 -34.63 23.57
CA THR A 447 62.45 -35.82 22.90
C THR A 447 62.32 -36.97 23.92
N ALA A 448 61.21 -37.71 23.84
CA ALA A 448 61.06 -39.17 24.04
C ALA A 448 59.78 -39.57 24.84
N GLN A 449 58.84 -40.19 24.10
CA GLN A 449 57.77 -41.11 24.51
C GLN A 449 58.31 -42.37 25.26
N PRO A 450 57.50 -43.39 25.61
CA PRO A 450 56.10 -43.46 26.07
C PRO A 450 55.92 -44.48 27.24
N THR A 451 54.84 -44.44 28.05
CA THR A 451 54.24 -45.68 28.64
C THR A 451 52.82 -45.40 29.17
N GLU A 452 51.80 -45.93 28.48
CA GLU A 452 50.55 -46.44 29.09
C GLU A 452 50.84 -47.86 29.65
N PRO A 453 50.04 -48.50 30.56
CA PRO A 453 48.57 -48.39 30.67
C PRO A 453 47.94 -48.51 32.09
N ALA A 454 46.61 -48.27 32.11
CA ALA A 454 45.54 -48.94 32.86
C ALA A 454 45.71 -49.36 34.35
N ALA A 455 44.75 -48.95 35.20
CA ALA A 455 43.63 -49.79 35.67
C ALA A 455 43.09 -49.37 37.05
N ALA A 456 41.75 -49.36 37.11
CA ALA A 456 40.88 -49.77 38.21
C ALA A 456 40.88 -49.05 39.59
N THR A 457 39.64 -48.76 39.98
CA THR A 457 39.07 -48.37 41.30
C THR A 457 39.26 -46.95 41.81
#